data_AF-A0A8D8M3B0-F1
#
_entry.id   AF-A0A8D8M3B0-F1
#
_cell.length_a   1.000
_cell.length_b   1.000
_cell.length_c   1.000
_cell.angle_alpha   90.00
_cell.angle_beta   90.00
_cell.angle_gamma   90.00
#
_symmetry.space_group_name_H-M   'P 1'
#
loop_
_entity.id
_entity.type
_entity.pdbx_description
1 polymer ?
#
loop_
_entity_poly.entity_id
_entity_poly.type
_entity_poly.pdbx_seq_one_letter_code
_entity_poly.pdbx_strand_id
1 'polypeptide(L)'
;MDLSNDIEELADVEGETHIKKSSFILQKYVAAFIDYPKPLLAIVNGPAIGISCTTLALCDTVYASDTATFHTPFTALGMTPEGCSSVTFPVIFGSSVASEVMYMGRKLSARDALQYGLVSGVYSAAQLESE
;
A
#
# COMPACT_ATOMS: atom_id res chain seq x y z
N MET A 1 -2.97 8.20 -14.87
CA MET A 1 -4.20 7.42 -14.68
C MET A 1 -5.14 8.30 -13.90
N ASP A 2 -6.18 8.79 -14.57
CA ASP A 2 -7.19 9.64 -13.95
C ASP A 2 -8.24 8.73 -13.33
N LEU A 3 -8.12 8.51 -12.03
CA LEU A 3 -8.92 7.56 -11.25
C LEU A 3 -10.41 7.98 -11.16
N SER A 4 -10.74 9.21 -11.58
CA SER A 4 -12.12 9.72 -11.56
C SER A 4 -12.97 9.13 -12.69
N ASN A 5 -12.38 8.83 -13.85
CA ASN A 5 -13.08 8.19 -14.97
C ASN A 5 -13.34 6.69 -14.74
N ASP A 6 -12.49 6.01 -13.97
CA ASP A 6 -12.59 4.55 -13.76
C ASP A 6 -13.83 4.14 -12.94
N ILE A 7 -14.44 5.09 -12.20
CA ILE A 7 -15.63 4.85 -11.36
C ILE A 7 -16.93 4.92 -12.19
N GLU A 8 -16.98 5.74 -13.25
CA GLU A 8 -18.16 5.86 -14.11
C GLU A 8 -18.30 4.67 -15.08
N GLU A 9 -17.19 4.03 -15.47
CA GLU A 9 -17.18 2.85 -16.36
C GLU A 9 -17.71 1.55 -15.71
N LEU A 10 -17.98 1.54 -14.41
CA LEU A 10 -18.35 0.33 -13.64
C LEU A 10 -19.75 -0.23 -13.95
N ALA A 11 -20.60 0.50 -14.68
CA ALA A 11 -22.02 0.17 -14.86
C ALA A 11 -22.38 -0.61 -16.14
N ASP A 12 -21.45 -0.80 -17.08
CA ASP A 12 -21.69 -1.48 -18.36
C ASP A 12 -20.97 -2.83 -18.50
N VAL A 13 -21.35 -3.67 -19.48
CA VAL A 13 -20.73 -4.99 -19.77
C VAL A 13 -19.23 -4.87 -20.10
N GLU A 14 -18.83 -3.74 -20.68
CA GLU A 14 -17.43 -3.37 -20.85
C GLU A 14 -16.75 -3.11 -19.51
N GLY A 15 -17.46 -2.48 -18.55
CA GLY A 15 -17.06 -2.33 -17.16
C GLY A 15 -16.83 -3.65 -16.44
N GLU A 16 -17.70 -4.66 -16.64
CA GLU A 16 -17.50 -5.98 -16.01
C GLU A 16 -16.26 -6.71 -16.56
N THR A 17 -15.98 -6.53 -17.85
CA THR A 17 -14.74 -7.04 -18.49
C THR A 17 -13.51 -6.27 -18.02
N HIS A 18 -13.64 -4.96 -17.86
CA HIS A 18 -12.59 -4.08 -17.34
C HIS A 18 -12.24 -4.43 -15.89
N ILE A 19 -13.24 -4.62 -15.02
CA ILE A 19 -13.05 -5.03 -13.61
C ILE A 19 -12.32 -6.36 -13.51
N LYS A 20 -12.71 -7.36 -14.32
CA LYS A 20 -12.02 -8.67 -14.36
C LYS A 20 -10.57 -8.53 -14.81
N LYS A 21 -10.30 -7.68 -15.80
CA LYS A 21 -8.94 -7.41 -16.27
C LYS A 21 -8.10 -6.67 -15.23
N SER A 22 -8.64 -5.64 -14.59
CA SER A 22 -7.96 -4.88 -13.54
C SER A 22 -7.66 -5.74 -12.32
N SER A 23 -8.62 -6.56 -11.90
CA SER A 23 -8.43 -7.54 -10.82
C SER A 23 -7.31 -8.54 -11.17
N PHE A 24 -7.27 -9.02 -12.41
CA PHE A 24 -6.23 -9.93 -12.86
C PHE A 24 -4.84 -9.27 -12.89
N ILE A 25 -4.74 -8.01 -13.32
CA ILE A 25 -3.49 -7.25 -13.30
C ILE A 25 -3.00 -7.06 -11.87
N LEU A 26 -3.90 -6.65 -10.96
CA LEU A 26 -3.58 -6.47 -9.55
C LEU A 26 -3.12 -7.79 -8.90
N GLN A 27 -3.82 -8.90 -9.16
CA GLN A 27 -3.42 -10.22 -8.65
C GLN A 27 -2.02 -10.60 -9.14
N LYS A 28 -1.72 -10.39 -10.43
CA LYS A 28 -0.39 -10.65 -10.98
C LYS A 28 0.68 -9.75 -10.39
N TYR A 29 0.36 -8.48 -10.17
CA TYR A 29 1.26 -7.52 -9.54
C TYR A 29 1.62 -7.97 -8.11
N VAL A 30 0.61 -8.29 -7.30
CA VAL A 30 0.80 -8.77 -5.92
C VAL A 30 1.55 -10.10 -5.88
N ALA A 31 1.19 -11.05 -6.75
CA ALA A 31 1.89 -12.33 -6.86
C ALA A 31 3.38 -12.16 -7.19
N ALA A 32 3.74 -11.15 -8.00
CA ALA A 32 5.14 -10.88 -8.32
C ALA A 32 5.98 -10.46 -7.10
N PHE A 33 5.39 -9.88 -6.05
CA PHE A 33 6.08 -9.61 -4.78
C PHE A 33 6.17 -10.87 -3.92
N ILE A 34 5.06 -11.61 -3.79
CA ILE A 34 4.98 -12.82 -2.96
C ILE A 34 5.90 -13.94 -3.48
N ASP A 35 5.91 -14.16 -4.78
CA ASP A 35 6.64 -15.26 -5.41
C ASP A 35 8.09 -14.87 -5.79
N TYR A 36 8.54 -13.66 -5.44
CA TYR A 36 9.87 -13.20 -5.81
C TYR A 36 10.95 -14.02 -5.08
N PRO A 37 11.94 -14.62 -5.79
CA PRO A 37 12.84 -15.61 -5.19
C PRO A 37 14.02 -15.02 -4.41
N LYS A 38 14.07 -13.68 -4.24
CA LYS A 38 15.17 -12.97 -3.59
C LYS A 38 14.62 -11.96 -2.58
N PRO A 39 15.42 -11.50 -1.61
CA PRO A 39 14.98 -10.47 -0.69
C PRO A 39 14.56 -9.17 -1.41
N LEU A 40 13.43 -8.60 -1.01
CA LEU A 40 12.87 -7.35 -1.47
C LEU A 40 13.11 -6.25 -0.42
N LEU A 41 13.94 -5.27 -0.80
CA LEU A 41 14.15 -4.04 -0.04
C LEU A 41 13.37 -2.90 -0.70
N ALA A 42 12.53 -2.21 0.06
CA ALA A 42 11.85 -1.00 -0.40
C ALA A 42 12.40 0.24 0.29
N ILE A 43 12.56 1.32 -0.47
CA ILE A 43 12.91 2.65 0.03
C ILE A 43 11.77 3.60 -0.32
N VAL A 44 11.21 4.25 0.70
CA VAL A 44 10.06 5.16 0.59
C VAL A 44 10.54 6.59 0.83
N ASN A 45 10.79 7.32 -0.25
CA ASN A 45 11.29 8.70 -0.20
C ASN A 45 10.20 9.77 -0.02
N GLY A 46 8.92 9.39 0.04
CA GLY A 46 7.80 10.33 0.09
C GLY A 46 6.45 9.67 0.39
N PRO A 47 5.33 10.30 0.02
CA PRO A 47 4.00 9.73 0.24
C PRO A 47 3.79 8.40 -0.51
N ALA A 48 3.54 7.32 0.24
CA ALA A 48 3.07 6.04 -0.26
C ALA A 48 1.54 5.95 -0.08
N ILE A 49 0.82 5.83 -1.19
CA ILE A 49 -0.66 5.88 -1.22
C ILE A 49 -1.23 4.66 -1.98
N GLY A 50 -2.26 4.03 -1.42
CA GLY A 50 -2.97 2.92 -2.05
C GLY A 50 -2.09 1.68 -2.22
N ILE A 51 -2.06 1.10 -3.44
CA ILE A 51 -1.29 -0.12 -3.74
C ILE A 51 0.20 -0.01 -3.41
N SER A 52 0.78 1.20 -3.55
CA SER A 52 2.19 1.43 -3.18
C SER A 52 2.42 1.28 -1.68
N CYS A 53 1.42 1.58 -0.84
CA CYS A 53 1.50 1.42 0.61
C CYS A 53 1.24 -0.03 1.04
N THR A 54 0.26 -0.71 0.43
CA THR A 54 -0.07 -2.10 0.81
C THR A 54 1.02 -3.08 0.43
N THR A 55 1.70 -2.85 -0.68
CA THR A 55 2.77 -3.72 -1.18
C THR A 55 4.02 -3.68 -0.29
N LEU A 56 4.24 -2.62 0.49
CA LEU A 56 5.35 -2.55 1.45
C LEU A 56 5.28 -3.66 2.50
N ALA A 57 4.07 -4.10 2.86
CA ALA A 57 3.86 -5.21 3.78
C ALA A 57 4.24 -6.59 3.19
N LEU A 58 4.60 -6.64 1.90
CA LEU A 58 5.10 -7.82 1.20
C LEU A 58 6.61 -7.76 0.96
N CYS A 59 7.27 -6.65 1.31
CA CYS A 59 8.72 -6.53 1.25
C CYS A 59 9.34 -7.10 2.54
N ASP A 60 10.56 -7.64 2.44
CA ASP A 60 11.28 -8.17 3.59
C ASP A 60 11.76 -7.05 4.53
N THR A 61 12.20 -5.93 3.95
CA THR A 61 12.67 -4.75 4.67
C THR A 61 12.17 -3.49 3.98
N VAL A 62 11.76 -2.50 4.77
CA VAL A 62 11.32 -1.20 4.27
C VAL A 62 12.03 -0.09 5.03
N TYR A 63 12.67 0.83 4.31
CA TYR A 63 13.20 2.07 4.86
C TYR A 63 12.42 3.26 4.34
N ALA A 64 12.31 4.30 5.16
CA ALA A 64 11.53 5.47 4.82
C ALA A 64 12.24 6.78 5.12
N SER A 65 11.92 7.81 4.34
CA SER A 65 12.28 9.18 4.64
C SER A 65 11.51 9.64 5.88
N ASP A 66 12.09 10.51 6.69
CA ASP A 66 11.41 11.18 7.80
C ASP A 66 10.20 12.01 7.35
N THR A 67 10.15 12.39 6.08
CA THR A 67 9.02 13.06 5.41
C THR A 67 8.00 12.11 4.77
N ALA A 68 8.23 10.79 4.79
CA ALA A 68 7.32 9.82 4.20
C ALA A 68 5.98 9.74 4.95
N THR A 69 4.91 9.48 4.21
CA THR A 69 3.58 9.23 4.77
C THR A 69 2.95 8.02 4.12
N PHE A 70 2.10 7.30 4.86
CA PHE A 70 1.51 6.04 4.41
C PHE A 70 0.00 6.13 4.55
N HIS A 71 -0.73 5.89 3.45
CA HIS A 71 -2.17 6.10 3.43
C HIS A 71 -2.88 5.15 2.47
N THR A 72 -3.93 4.48 2.96
CA THR A 72 -4.77 3.60 2.16
C THR A 72 -6.23 4.09 2.16
N PRO A 73 -6.59 5.06 1.29
CA PRO A 73 -7.91 5.71 1.30
C PRO A 73 -9.03 4.84 0.70
N PHE A 74 -9.11 3.56 1.09
CA PHE A 74 -10.07 2.61 0.51
C PHE A 74 -11.52 3.07 0.64
N THR A 75 -11.94 3.44 1.84
CA THR A 75 -13.32 3.87 2.11
C THR A 75 -13.69 5.17 1.42
N ALA A 76 -12.77 6.12 1.33
CA ALA A 76 -12.96 7.35 0.57
C ALA A 76 -13.14 7.11 -0.94
N LEU A 77 -12.54 6.03 -1.47
CA LEU A 77 -12.65 5.62 -2.86
C LEU A 77 -13.75 4.56 -3.10
N GLY A 78 -14.52 4.18 -2.08
CA GLY A 78 -15.53 3.13 -2.20
C GLY A 78 -14.95 1.73 -2.47
N MET A 79 -13.67 1.52 -2.17
CA MET A 79 -12.99 0.24 -2.38
C MET A 79 -12.88 -0.58 -1.10
N THR A 80 -12.75 -1.90 -1.26
CA THR A 80 -12.31 -2.79 -0.19
C THR A 80 -10.79 -2.80 -0.08
N PRO A 81 -10.21 -3.22 1.06
CA PRO A 81 -8.77 -3.42 1.17
C PRO A 81 -8.22 -4.37 0.11
N GLU A 82 -7.10 -4.01 -0.50
CA GLU A 82 -6.42 -4.75 -1.56
C GLU A 82 -4.94 -5.01 -1.24
N GLY A 83 -4.18 -5.65 -2.14
CA GLY A 83 -2.74 -5.87 -1.95
C GLY A 83 -2.41 -6.71 -0.72
N CYS A 84 -3.29 -7.66 -0.38
CA CYS A 84 -3.22 -8.48 0.84
C CYS A 84 -3.31 -7.71 2.16
N SER A 85 -3.62 -6.41 2.15
CA SER A 85 -3.64 -5.56 3.36
C SER A 85 -4.65 -6.00 4.43
N SER A 86 -5.76 -6.62 4.05
CA SER A 86 -6.72 -7.22 5.00
C SER A 86 -6.13 -8.36 5.84
N VAL A 87 -5.02 -8.95 5.40
CA VAL A 87 -4.27 -10.00 6.11
C VAL A 87 -3.00 -9.44 6.71
N THR A 88 -2.21 -8.69 5.94
CA THR A 88 -0.88 -8.23 6.36
C THR A 88 -0.93 -7.10 7.37
N PHE A 89 -1.84 -6.13 7.24
CA PHE A 89 -1.89 -4.99 8.17
C PHE A 89 -2.31 -5.40 9.59
N PRO A 90 -3.29 -6.31 9.81
CA PRO A 90 -3.56 -6.82 11.16
C PRO A 90 -2.37 -7.55 11.79
N VAL A 91 -1.55 -8.25 10.99
CA VAL A 91 -0.34 -8.94 11.47
C VAL A 91 0.74 -7.94 11.89
N ILE A 92 0.91 -6.86 11.13
CA ILE A 92 1.95 -5.85 11.39
C ILE A 92 1.50 -4.89 12.49
N PHE A 93 0.33 -4.26 12.36
CA PHE A 93 -0.11 -3.16 13.24
C PHE A 93 -0.96 -3.61 14.44
N GLY A 94 -1.46 -4.85 14.41
CA GLY A 94 -2.57 -5.27 15.27
C GLY A 94 -3.93 -4.74 14.78
N SER A 95 -5.01 -5.38 15.24
CA SER A 95 -6.36 -5.15 14.69
C SER A 95 -6.88 -3.72 14.82
N SER A 96 -6.58 -3.02 15.93
CA SER A 96 -7.09 -1.67 16.18
C SER A 96 -6.51 -0.67 15.17
N VAL A 97 -5.18 -0.64 15.05
CA VAL A 97 -4.49 0.28 14.15
C VAL A 97 -4.77 -0.08 12.70
N ALA A 98 -4.80 -1.38 12.36
CA ALA A 98 -5.17 -1.84 11.03
C ALA A 98 -6.58 -1.36 10.62
N SER A 99 -7.54 -1.36 11.55
CA SER A 99 -8.89 -0.85 11.31
C SER A 99 -8.91 0.67 11.08
N GLU A 100 -8.13 1.44 11.83
CA GLU A 100 -8.02 2.89 11.60
C GLU A 100 -7.39 3.19 10.24
N VAL A 101 -6.35 2.47 9.85
CA VAL A 101 -5.64 2.67 8.57
C VAL A 101 -6.52 2.26 7.38
N MET A 102 -7.18 1.11 7.43
CA MET A 102 -7.96 0.60 6.30
C MET A 102 -9.38 1.18 6.21
N TYR A 103 -10.07 1.36 7.33
CA TYR A 103 -11.49 1.75 7.34
C TYR A 103 -11.68 3.24 7.62
N MET A 104 -10.92 3.79 8.56
CA MET A 104 -11.02 5.21 8.93
C MET A 104 -10.11 6.11 8.07
N GLY A 105 -9.30 5.53 7.19
CA GLY A 105 -8.38 6.28 6.33
C GLY A 105 -7.31 7.03 7.13
N ARG A 106 -6.89 6.50 8.29
CA ARG A 106 -5.82 7.13 9.08
C ARG A 106 -4.53 7.13 8.25
N LYS A 107 -3.98 8.33 8.02
CA LYS A 107 -2.65 8.51 7.46
C LYS A 107 -1.60 8.31 8.56
N LEU A 108 -0.59 7.49 8.29
CA LEU A 108 0.55 7.28 9.18
C LEU A 108 1.72 8.17 8.74
N SER A 109 2.43 8.74 9.70
CA SER A 109 3.76 9.32 9.49
C SER A 109 4.83 8.23 9.39
N ALA A 110 6.04 8.58 8.94
CA ALA A 110 7.20 7.68 9.00
C ALA A 110 7.46 7.16 10.43
N ARG A 111 7.23 7.98 11.45
CA ARG A 111 7.39 7.57 12.86
C ARG A 111 6.32 6.57 13.30
N ASP A 112 5.07 6.78 12.91
CA ASP A 112 4.00 5.82 13.18
C ASP A 112 4.30 4.48 12.48
N ALA A 113 4.69 4.54 11.20
CA ALA A 113 5.03 3.37 10.41
C ALA A 113 6.19 2.56 11.03
N LEU A 114 7.19 3.25 11.59
CA LEU A 114 8.29 2.60 12.33
C LEU A 114 7.78 1.99 13.64
N GLN A 115 6.98 2.75 14.40
CA GLN A 115 6.43 2.30 15.68
C GLN A 115 5.57 1.03 15.53
N TYR A 116 4.78 0.94 14.46
CA TYR A 116 3.93 -0.21 14.20
C TYR A 116 4.61 -1.31 13.37
N GLY A 117 5.86 -1.12 12.95
CA GLY A 117 6.64 -2.15 12.25
C GLY A 117 6.36 -2.27 10.75
N LEU A 118 5.69 -1.29 10.11
CA LEU A 118 5.61 -1.24 8.64
C LEU A 118 6.97 -0.98 8.01
N VAL A 119 7.78 -0.17 8.68
CA VAL A 119 9.14 0.18 8.24
C VAL A 119 10.15 -0.19 9.30
N SER A 120 11.31 -0.64 8.85
CA SER A 120 12.42 -1.11 9.68
C SER A 120 13.34 0.03 10.10
N GLY A 121 13.31 1.16 9.39
CA GLY A 121 14.16 2.31 9.65
C GLY A 121 13.66 3.59 8.99
N VAL A 122 13.96 4.72 9.62
CA VAL A 122 13.62 6.06 9.14
C VAL A 122 14.88 6.90 9.09
N TYR A 123 15.12 7.54 7.94
CA TYR A 123 16.32 8.30 7.63
C TYR A 123 15.93 9.68 7.11
N SER A 124 16.82 10.66 7.24
CA SER A 124 16.61 11.95 6.57
C SER A 124 16.68 11.76 5.05
N ALA A 125 15.97 12.60 4.29
CA ALA A 125 15.99 12.56 2.83
C ALA A 125 17.43 12.57 2.24
N ALA A 126 18.34 13.35 2.83
CA ALA A 126 19.73 13.42 2.41
C ALA A 126 20.51 12.10 2.61
N GLN A 127 20.16 11.32 3.64
CA GLN A 127 20.80 10.02 3.88
C GLN A 127 20.31 8.98 2.85
N LEU A 128 19.03 9.01 2.48
CA LEU A 128 18.47 8.06 1.52
C LEU A 128 18.97 8.26 0.08
N GLU A 129 19.38 9.47 -0.29
CA GLU A 129 19.97 9.72 -1.62
C GLU A 129 21.42 9.24 -1.74
N SER A 130 22.08 8.96 -0.61
CA SER A 130 23.50 8.57 -0.57
C SER A 130 23.75 7.07 -0.47
N GLU A 131 22.71 6.26 -0.31
CA GLU A 131 22.74 4.78 -0.26
C GLU A 131 22.10 4.16 -1.52
#